data_AF-A0A382U0T2-F1
#
_entry.id   AF-A0A382U0T2-F1
#
_cell.length_a   1.000
_cell.length_b   1.000
_cell.length_c   1.000
_cell.angle_alpha   90.00
_cell.angle_beta   90.00
_cell.angle_gamma   90.00
#
_symmetry.space_group_name_H-M   'P 1'
#
loop_
_entity.id
_entity.type
_entity.pdbx_description
1 polymer ?
#
loop_
_entity_poly.entity_id
_entity_poly.type
_entity_poly.pdbx_seq_one_letter_code
_entity_poly.pdbx_strand_id
1 'polypeptide(L)' 'MFGWLRELFGDSCCSDLKRYSSEDLRKMNKLQLEKHARKFGVELDRRLNKQQLIKETVKAQAKHIKKKL' A
#
# COMPACT_ATOMS: atom_id res chain seq x y z
N MET A 1 -21.51 -23.95 2.49
CA MET A 1 -22.20 -22.77 1.91
C MET A 1 -21.45 -21.49 2.28
N PHE A 2 -20.30 -21.23 1.63
CA PHE A 2 -19.54 -19.97 1.75
C PHE A 2 -18.93 -19.63 0.38
N GLY A 3 -19.76 -19.66 -0.67
CA GLY A 3 -19.35 -19.46 -2.06
C GLY A 3 -19.63 -18.08 -2.63
N TRP A 4 -20.20 -17.15 -1.84
CA TRP A 4 -20.70 -15.85 -2.32
C TRP A 4 -19.95 -14.64 -1.73
N LEU A 5 -18.70 -14.82 -1.29
CA LEU A 5 -17.87 -13.73 -0.75
C LEU A 5 -16.56 -13.50 -1.53
N ARG A 6 -16.40 -14.12 -2.71
CA ARG A 6 -15.13 -14.09 -3.46
C ARG A 6 -15.18 -13.34 -4.80
N GLU A 7 -16.33 -12.83 -5.21
CA GLU A 7 -16.55 -12.26 -6.56
C GLU A 7 -16.76 -10.73 -6.60
N LEU A 8 -16.63 -10.02 -5.48
CA LEU A 8 -16.67 -8.54 -5.44
C LEU A 8 -15.30 -7.88 -5.20
N PHE A 9 -14.27 -8.65 -4.88
CA PHE A 9 -12.88 -8.18 -4.88
C PHE A 9 -12.20 -8.61 -6.18
N GLY A 10 -12.86 -8.30 -7.30
CA GLY A 10 -12.32 -8.52 -8.63
C GLY A 10 -10.93 -7.89 -8.73
N ASP A 11 -9.92 -8.76 -8.82
CA ASP A 11 -8.59 -8.46 -9.30
C ASP A 11 -8.72 -7.71 -10.63
N SER A 12 -8.50 -6.41 -10.61
CA SER A 12 -8.29 -5.64 -11.82
C SER A 12 -7.27 -4.55 -11.53
N CYS A 13 -6.22 -4.57 -12.34
CA CYS A 13 -5.11 -3.63 -12.38
C CYS A 13 -4.05 -3.84 -11.29
N CYS A 14 -3.47 -5.05 -11.25
CA CYS A 14 -2.09 -5.23 -10.79
C CYS A 14 -1.16 -4.32 -11.63
N SER A 15 -1.08 -3.05 -11.24
CA SER A 15 0.02 -2.19 -11.63
C SER A 15 1.24 -2.64 -10.85
N ASP A 16 2.36 -2.82 -11.55
CA ASP A 16 3.66 -3.19 -10.98
C ASP A 16 3.84 -2.61 -9.58
N LEU A 17 4.12 -3.49 -8.60
CA LEU A 17 4.48 -3.12 -7.24
C LEU A 17 5.87 -2.46 -7.24
N LYS A 18 5.95 -1.26 -7.84
CA LYS A 18 7.18 -0.50 -7.95
C LYS A 18 7.56 -0.02 -6.56
N ARG A 19 8.79 -0.35 -6.16
CA ARG A 19 9.34 0.14 -4.90
C ARG A 19 9.80 1.57 -5.08
N TYR A 20 9.58 2.40 -4.06
CA TYR A 20 10.07 3.76 -4.00
C TYR A 20 11.01 3.91 -2.81
N SER A 21 12.05 4.73 -2.96
CA SER A 21 12.91 5.11 -1.84
C SER A 21 12.14 5.98 -0.84
N SER A 22 12.65 6.13 0.37
CA SER A 22 12.07 7.00 1.39
C SER A 22 11.99 8.47 0.93
N GLU A 23 12.92 8.91 0.09
CA GLU A 23 12.95 10.25 -0.49
C GLU A 23 11.87 10.44 -1.56
N ASP A 24 11.66 9.43 -2.41
CA ASP A 24 10.60 9.48 -3.41
C ASP A 24 9.21 9.48 -2.76
N LEU A 25 9.03 8.73 -1.68
CA LEU A 25 7.80 8.77 -0.87
C LEU A 25 7.57 10.13 -0.21
N ARG A 26 8.62 10.89 0.12
CA ARG A 26 8.48 12.26 0.65
C ARG A 26 7.96 13.24 -0.40
N LYS A 27 8.29 13.03 -1.68
CA LYS A 27 7.80 13.83 -2.81
C LYS A 27 6.32 13.57 -3.11
N MET A 28 5.78 12.41 -2.73
CA MET A 28 4.37 12.05 -2.93
C MET A 28 3.43 12.80 -1.96
N ASN A 29 2.21 13.03 -2.41
CA ASN A 29 1.13 13.58 -1.58
C ASN A 29 0.45 12.49 -0.73
N LYS A 30 -0.28 12.90 0.32
CA LYS A 30 -0.95 11.94 1.24
C LYS A 30 -1.86 10.94 0.50
N LEU A 31 -2.61 11.42 -0.49
CA LEU A 31 -3.46 10.59 -1.36
C LEU A 31 -2.65 9.55 -2.17
N GLN A 32 -1.48 9.94 -2.67
CA GLN A 32 -0.62 9.04 -3.45
C GLN A 32 0.02 7.99 -2.56
N LEU A 33 0.46 8.37 -1.36
CA LEU A 33 0.99 7.44 -0.35
C LEU A 33 -0.03 6.37 0.03
N GLU A 34 -1.28 6.77 0.24
CA GLU A 34 -2.36 5.83 0.56
C GLU A 34 -2.64 4.88 -0.60
N LYS A 35 -2.83 5.41 -1.81
CA LYS A 35 -2.99 4.57 -3.01
C LYS A 35 -1.84 3.59 -3.17
N HIS A 36 -0.61 4.03 -2.88
CA HIS A 36 0.58 3.18 -2.96
C HIS A 36 0.58 2.09 -1.89
N ALA A 37 0.31 2.43 -0.64
CA ALA A 37 0.25 1.48 0.47
C ALA A 37 -0.87 0.45 0.29
N ARG A 38 -2.02 0.84 -0.30
CA ARG A 38 -3.13 -0.07 -0.64
C ARG A 38 -2.67 -1.17 -1.59
N LYS A 39 -1.72 -0.89 -2.51
CA LYS A 39 -1.13 -1.93 -3.38
C LYS A 39 -0.39 -3.01 -2.59
N PHE A 40 0.17 -2.66 -1.43
CA PHE A 40 0.81 -3.60 -0.51
C PHE A 40 -0.17 -4.15 0.54
N GLY A 41 -1.47 -3.91 0.38
CA GLY A 41 -2.53 -4.38 1.28
C GLY A 41 -2.66 -3.59 2.59
N VAL A 42 -2.13 -2.36 2.66
CA VAL A 42 -2.22 -1.51 3.86
C VAL A 42 -3.01 -0.24 3.53
N GLU A 43 -4.07 0.00 4.29
CA GLU A 43 -4.82 1.25 4.21
C GLU A 43 -4.24 2.27 5.20
N LEU A 44 -3.89 3.45 4.71
CA LEU A 44 -3.30 4.51 5.54
C LEU A 44 -4.36 5.50 6.03
N ASP A 45 -4.32 5.85 7.30
CA ASP A 45 -5.17 6.91 7.84
C ASP A 45 -4.64 8.31 7.49
N ARG A 46 -5.33 9.00 6.59
CA ARG A 46 -5.00 10.35 6.12
C ARG A 46 -5.05 11.43 7.21
N ARG A 47 -5.69 11.17 8.35
CA ARG A 47 -5.71 12.08 9.53
C ARG A 47 -4.32 12.21 10.15
N LEU A 48 -3.46 11.22 9.95
CA LEU A 48 -2.11 11.21 10.46
C LEU A 48 -1.17 12.19 9.73
N ASN A 49 -0.03 12.44 10.38
CA ASN A 49 1.03 13.27 9.84
C ASN A 49 1.68 12.61 8.62
N LYS A 50 2.16 13.41 7.66
CA LYS A 50 2.80 12.91 6.44
C LYS A 50 4.00 11.98 6.74
N GLN A 51 4.76 12.32 7.78
CA GLN A 51 5.89 11.50 8.25
C GLN A 51 5.44 10.10 8.72
N GLN A 52 4.29 9.99 9.40
CA GLN A 52 3.74 8.71 9.84
C GLN A 52 3.26 7.88 8.65
N LEU A 53 2.56 8.51 7.70
CA LEU A 53 2.12 7.88 6.45
C LEU A 53 3.30 7.25 5.69
N ILE A 54 4.42 7.99 5.57
CA ILE A 54 5.64 7.48 4.90
C ILE A 54 6.20 6.28 5.65
N LYS A 55 6.32 6.33 6.98
CA LYS A 55 6.82 5.21 7.80
C LYS A 55 5.98 3.95 7.59
N GLU A 56 4.66 4.07 7.63
CA GLU A 56 3.76 2.94 7.40
C GLU A 56 3.87 2.39 5.98
N THR A 57 4.01 3.27 4.98
CA THR A 57 4.23 2.86 3.58
C THR A 57 5.54 2.06 3.42
N VAL A 58 6.64 2.50 4.06
CA VAL A 58 7.92 1.79 4.04
C VAL A 58 7.81 0.44 4.75
N LYS A 59 7.12 0.38 5.88
CA LYS A 59 6.84 -0.89 6.58
C LYS A 59 6.03 -1.84 5.70
N ALA A 60 5.01 -1.36 5.00
CA ALA A 60 4.20 -2.16 4.08
C ALA A 60 5.06 -2.77 2.96
N GLN A 61 5.92 -1.96 2.34
CA GLN A 61 6.89 -2.44 1.36
C GLN A 61 7.83 -3.51 1.95
N ALA A 62 8.35 -3.30 3.16
CA ALA A 62 9.24 -4.25 3.83
C ALA A 62 8.55 -5.58 4.17
N LYS A 63 7.33 -5.53 4.70
CA LYS A 63 6.52 -6.71 5.01
C LYS A 63 6.24 -7.54 3.76
N HIS A 64 5.90 -6.89 2.65
CA HIS A 64 5.61 -7.58 1.40
C HIS A 64 6.81 -8.38 0.87
N ILE A 65 8.05 -7.88 1.02
CA ILE A 65 9.26 -8.64 0.62
C ILE A 65 9.43 -9.86 1.50
N LYS A 66 9.32 -9.69 2.83
CA LYS A 66 9.53 -10.76 3.80
C LYS A 66 8.54 -11.91 3.60
N LYS A 67 7.35 -11.63 3.08
CA LYS A 67 6.35 -12.65 2.74
C LYS A 67 6.65 -13.40 1.43
N LYS A 68 7.46 -12.80 0.55
CA LYS A 68 7.82 -13.38 -0.76
C LYS A 68 9.08 -14.25 -0.71
N LEU A 69 9.94 -14.02 0.29
CA LEU A 69 11.06 -14.90 0.65
C LEU A 69 10.54 -16.10 1.45
#